data_AF-A0A132B338-F1
#
_entry.id   AF-A0A132B338-F1
#
_cell.length_a   1.000
_cell.length_b   1.000
_cell.length_c   1.000
_cell.angle_alpha   90.00
_cell.angle_beta   90.00
_cell.angle_gamma   90.00
#
_symmetry.space_group_name_H-M   'P 1'
#
loop_
_entity.id
_entity.type
_entity.pdbx_description
1 polymer ?
#
loop_
_entity_poly.entity_id
_entity_poly.type
_entity_poly.pdbx_seq_one_letter_code
_entity_poly.pdbx_strand_id
1 'polypeptide(L)'
;MVSSLVPTTLVDTVPSIQKLMSVLAKNLDDDSDTTLYLDLEGNNLSRNGSVAFLTLLINTSSSLDAIYLIDVHTLKSSAFCTPQSDSQVGPPVSRTLKEILESPVIRKVLFDVRNDSDALYSHFGIKLQCVMDLQLMENGSSITSTSVLLKIQVLIWTQSRPGKRERRRVKGFLLRNWVAGLQSSTSAPSTKT
;
A
#
# COMPACT_ATOMS: atom_id res chain seq x y z
N MET A 1 -21.97 12.40 -4.48
CA MET A 1 -21.80 10.93 -4.52
C MET A 1 -21.04 10.54 -3.27
N VAL A 2 -21.62 9.73 -2.40
CA VAL A 2 -20.92 9.24 -1.20
C VAL A 2 -19.84 8.28 -1.70
N SER A 3 -18.57 8.62 -1.45
CA SER A 3 -17.46 7.70 -1.72
C SER A 3 -17.74 6.40 -0.97
N SER A 4 -18.01 5.30 -1.66
CA SER A 4 -18.09 3.99 -1.02
C SER A 4 -16.73 3.71 -0.38
N LEU A 5 -16.68 3.62 0.94
CA LEU A 5 -15.46 3.30 1.66
C LEU A 5 -15.02 1.89 1.28
N VAL A 6 -13.74 1.73 0.94
CA VAL A 6 -13.16 0.40 0.69
C VAL A 6 -13.25 -0.39 2.00
N PRO A 7 -13.81 -1.62 2.00
CA PRO A 7 -13.95 -2.40 3.22
C PRO A 7 -12.58 -2.71 3.83
N THR A 8 -12.48 -2.60 5.15
CA THR A 8 -11.28 -2.91 5.92
C THR A 8 -11.51 -4.17 6.76
N THR A 9 -10.58 -5.13 6.67
CA THR A 9 -10.63 -6.41 7.40
C THR A 9 -9.44 -6.53 8.34
N LEU A 10 -9.68 -6.80 9.63
CA LEU A 10 -8.62 -7.12 10.59
C LEU A 10 -8.18 -8.59 10.41
N VAL A 11 -6.87 -8.81 10.45
CA VAL A 11 -6.24 -10.12 10.30
C VAL A 11 -5.30 -10.36 11.48
N ASP A 12 -5.81 -11.00 12.53
CA ASP A 12 -5.18 -11.17 13.85
C ASP A 12 -5.08 -12.64 14.29
N THR A 13 -5.51 -13.59 13.45
CA THR A 13 -5.47 -15.04 13.75
C THR A 13 -4.89 -15.81 12.57
N VAL A 14 -4.34 -17.00 12.86
CA VAL A 14 -3.81 -17.89 11.80
C VAL A 14 -4.88 -18.22 10.74
N PRO A 15 -6.14 -18.57 11.09
CA PRO A 15 -7.18 -18.80 10.09
C PRO A 15 -7.51 -17.57 9.24
N SER A 16 -7.45 -16.35 9.79
CA SER A 16 -7.68 -15.14 9.00
C SER A 16 -6.51 -14.86 8.04
N ILE A 17 -5.26 -15.18 8.41
CA ILE A 17 -4.12 -15.16 7.48
C ILE A 17 -4.32 -16.18 6.36
N GLN A 18 -4.72 -17.41 6.66
CA GLN A 18 -4.98 -18.44 5.64
C GLN A 18 -6.04 -17.97 4.65
N LYS A 19 -7.10 -17.33 5.14
CA LYS A 19 -8.15 -16.73 4.30
C LYS A 19 -7.60 -15.59 3.43
N LEU A 20 -6.78 -14.70 3.99
CA LEU A 20 -6.11 -13.64 3.23
C LEU A 20 -5.22 -14.22 2.13
N MET A 21 -4.47 -15.29 2.42
CA MET A 21 -3.62 -15.95 1.42
C MET A 21 -4.44 -16.52 0.26
N SER A 22 -5.60 -17.13 0.52
CA SER A 22 -6.50 -17.59 -0.55
C SER A 22 -7.02 -16.42 -1.41
N VAL A 23 -7.28 -15.26 -0.82
CA VAL A 23 -7.70 -14.06 -1.57
C VAL A 23 -6.54 -13.53 -2.41
N LEU A 24 -5.34 -13.44 -1.85
CA LEU A 24 -4.15 -12.98 -2.58
C LEU A 24 -3.82 -13.90 -3.76
N ALA A 25 -3.81 -15.22 -3.55
CA ALA A 25 -3.55 -16.20 -4.59
C ALA A 25 -4.52 -16.01 -5.76
N LYS A 26 -5.82 -15.94 -5.48
CA LYS A 26 -6.85 -15.72 -6.50
C LYS A 26 -6.61 -14.44 -7.31
N ASN A 27 -6.38 -13.30 -6.64
CA ASN A 27 -6.20 -12.02 -7.35
C ASN A 27 -4.92 -12.01 -8.20
N LEU A 28 -3.84 -12.60 -7.69
CA LEU A 28 -2.57 -12.69 -8.42
C LEU A 28 -2.63 -13.64 -9.62
N ASP A 29 -3.45 -14.70 -9.54
CA ASP A 29 -3.69 -15.63 -10.64
C ASP A 29 -4.64 -15.03 -11.69
N ASP A 30 -5.70 -14.35 -11.25
CA ASP A 30 -6.73 -13.77 -12.13
C ASP A 30 -6.23 -12.51 -12.86
N ASP A 31 -5.31 -11.75 -12.27
CA ASP A 31 -4.85 -10.47 -12.82
C ASP A 31 -3.35 -10.23 -12.60
N SER A 32 -2.58 -10.30 -13.68
CA SER A 32 -1.14 -10.01 -13.70
C SER A 32 -0.79 -8.56 -13.36
N ASP A 33 -1.75 -7.64 -13.50
CA ASP A 33 -1.59 -6.23 -13.16
C ASP A 33 -1.91 -5.91 -11.69
N THR A 34 -2.25 -6.93 -10.90
CA THR A 34 -2.41 -6.82 -9.44
C THR A 34 -1.21 -6.14 -8.79
N THR A 35 -1.49 -5.09 -8.03
CA THR A 35 -0.50 -4.28 -7.32
C THR A 35 -0.82 -4.26 -5.84
N LEU A 36 0.18 -4.57 -5.01
CA LEU A 36 0.02 -4.57 -3.56
C LEU A 36 0.55 -3.26 -2.99
N TYR A 37 -0.29 -2.51 -2.28
CA TYR A 37 0.13 -1.33 -1.53
C TYR A 37 0.34 -1.73 -0.08
N LEU A 38 1.49 -1.37 0.48
CA LEU A 38 1.91 -1.79 1.81
C LEU A 38 2.35 -0.58 2.64
N ASP A 39 2.08 -0.65 3.93
CA ASP A 39 2.55 0.29 4.95
C ASP A 39 2.74 -0.47 6.26
N LEU A 40 3.87 -0.27 6.95
CA LEU A 40 4.11 -0.87 8.26
C LEU A 40 4.06 0.19 9.34
N GLU A 41 3.46 -0.18 10.47
CA GLU A 41 3.39 0.67 11.65
C GLU A 41 3.97 -0.06 12.85
N GLY A 42 4.67 0.68 13.71
CA GLY A 42 5.40 0.08 14.83
C GLY A 42 6.09 1.10 15.72
N ASN A 43 6.79 0.61 16.75
CA ASN A 43 7.55 1.48 17.65
C ASN A 43 8.99 1.59 17.16
N ASN A 44 9.44 2.81 16.82
CA ASN A 44 10.77 3.07 16.26
C ASN A 44 11.10 2.16 15.06
N LEU A 45 10.17 2.08 14.10
CA LEU A 45 10.18 1.14 12.97
C LEU A 45 11.52 1.17 12.22
N SER A 46 12.27 0.07 12.32
CA SER A 46 13.56 -0.25 11.71
C SER A 46 14.09 -1.50 12.45
N ARG A 47 15.35 -1.90 12.26
CA ARG A 47 16.02 -3.02 12.93
C ARG A 47 15.98 -3.02 14.46
N ASN A 48 15.95 -1.85 15.08
CA ASN A 48 16.01 -1.70 16.55
C ASN A 48 14.64 -1.48 17.20
N GLY A 49 13.58 -1.42 16.39
CA GLY A 49 12.21 -1.20 16.83
C GLY A 49 11.39 -2.47 16.86
N SER A 50 10.09 -2.33 16.64
CA SER A 50 9.15 -3.42 16.44
C SER A 50 8.18 -3.10 15.32
N VAL A 51 7.58 -4.13 14.74
CA VAL A 51 6.44 -4.02 13.82
C VAL A 51 5.17 -4.43 14.58
N ALA A 52 4.16 -3.58 14.56
CA ALA A 52 2.88 -3.85 15.21
C ALA A 52 1.79 -4.21 14.19
N PHE A 53 1.70 -3.43 13.11
CA PHE A 53 0.71 -3.64 12.05
C PHE A 53 1.35 -3.60 10.67
N LEU A 54 0.78 -4.36 9.75
CA LEU A 54 0.98 -4.19 8.32
C LEU A 54 -0.36 -3.90 7.69
N THR A 55 -0.47 -2.78 6.98
CA THR A 55 -1.62 -2.47 6.14
C THR A 55 -1.34 -2.97 4.73
N LEU A 56 -2.26 -3.73 4.17
CA LEU A 56 -2.20 -4.25 2.81
C LEU A 56 -3.46 -3.83 2.06
N LEU A 57 -3.28 -3.13 0.94
CA LEU A 57 -4.34 -2.84 -0.01
C LEU A 57 -4.06 -3.61 -1.32
N ILE A 58 -5.05 -4.39 -1.75
CA ILE A 58 -5.01 -5.11 -3.03
C ILE A 58 -5.69 -4.24 -4.09
N ASN A 59 -4.96 -3.91 -5.15
CA ASN A 59 -5.46 -3.15 -6.28
C ASN A 59 -5.31 -3.98 -7.57
N THR A 60 -6.44 -4.35 -8.16
CA THR A 60 -6.52 -5.03 -9.46
C THR A 60 -6.87 -4.02 -10.56
N SER A 61 -6.82 -4.44 -11.82
CA SER A 61 -7.16 -3.63 -12.99
C SER A 61 -8.63 -3.22 -13.01
N SER A 62 -9.51 -4.03 -12.43
CA SER A 62 -10.96 -3.83 -12.42
C SER A 62 -11.46 -3.13 -11.15
N SER A 63 -10.76 -3.23 -10.02
CA SER A 63 -11.28 -2.75 -8.74
C SER A 63 -10.22 -2.52 -7.65
N LEU A 64 -10.56 -1.62 -6.73
CA LEU A 64 -9.92 -1.53 -5.42
C LEU A 64 -10.70 -2.44 -4.46
N ASP A 65 -10.16 -3.63 -4.20
CA ASP A 65 -10.95 -4.72 -3.64
C ASP A 65 -11.14 -4.62 -2.12
N ALA A 66 -10.04 -4.51 -1.36
CA ALA A 66 -10.10 -4.51 0.10
C ALA A 66 -8.81 -4.01 0.75
N ILE A 67 -8.97 -3.47 1.96
CA ILE A 67 -7.86 -3.16 2.88
C ILE A 67 -7.81 -4.27 3.94
N TYR A 68 -6.61 -4.77 4.21
CA TYR A 68 -6.33 -5.72 5.27
C TYR A 68 -5.38 -5.08 6.28
N LEU A 69 -5.79 -5.05 7.54
CA LEU A 69 -4.93 -4.63 8.64
C LEU A 69 -4.45 -5.89 9.36
N ILE A 70 -3.18 -6.22 9.19
CA ILE A 70 -2.57 -7.43 9.73
C ILE A 70 -1.93 -7.10 11.08
N ASP A 71 -2.37 -7.77 12.15
CA ASP A 71 -1.80 -7.64 13.50
C ASP A 71 -0.52 -8.48 13.60
N VAL A 72 0.59 -7.89 13.17
CA VAL A 72 1.93 -8.49 13.23
C VAL A 72 2.41 -8.64 14.68
N HIS A 73 1.95 -7.78 15.59
CA HIS A 73 2.31 -7.88 17.00
C HIS A 73 1.84 -9.20 17.62
N THR A 74 0.57 -9.53 17.40
CA THR A 74 -0.05 -10.76 17.91
C THR A 74 0.44 -11.99 17.16
N LEU A 75 0.49 -11.92 15.82
CA LEU A 75 0.80 -13.07 14.97
C LEU A 75 2.30 -13.37 14.83
N LYS A 76 3.18 -12.37 15.05
CA LYS A 76 4.63 -12.49 14.89
C LYS A 76 5.02 -13.12 13.54
N SER A 77 5.90 -14.12 13.54
CA SER A 77 6.32 -14.84 12.34
C SER A 77 5.18 -15.52 11.59
N SER A 78 4.10 -15.89 12.27
CA SER A 78 2.93 -16.52 11.65
C SER A 78 2.20 -15.58 10.69
N ALA A 79 2.31 -14.25 10.86
CA ALA A 79 1.76 -13.29 9.90
C ALA A 79 2.36 -13.48 8.49
N PHE A 80 3.62 -13.91 8.41
CA PHE A 80 4.37 -14.00 7.17
C PHE A 80 4.56 -15.43 6.66
N CYS A 81 4.62 -16.42 7.56
CA CYS A 81 4.98 -17.79 7.23
C CYS A 81 3.77 -18.75 7.16
N THR A 82 2.57 -18.31 7.54
CA THR A 82 1.37 -19.15 7.46
C THR A 82 1.02 -19.41 6.00
N PRO A 83 0.95 -20.68 5.56
CA PRO A 83 0.58 -21.00 4.21
C PRO A 83 -0.94 -20.85 4.00
N GLN A 84 -1.36 -20.77 2.74
CA GLN A 84 -2.76 -21.02 2.37
C GLN A 84 -3.26 -22.36 2.94
N SER A 85 -4.56 -22.49 3.22
CA SER A 85 -5.17 -23.79 3.55
C SER A 85 -4.98 -24.81 2.41
N ASP A 86 -4.69 -26.06 2.75
CA ASP A 86 -4.35 -27.21 1.87
C ASP A 86 -5.38 -27.57 0.77
N SER A 87 -6.50 -26.86 0.66
CA SER A 87 -7.64 -27.25 -0.19
C SER A 87 -7.55 -26.82 -1.66
N GLN A 88 -6.42 -26.27 -2.15
CA GLN A 88 -6.30 -25.89 -3.57
C GLN A 88 -5.48 -26.91 -4.38
N VAL A 89 -6.07 -27.37 -5.49
CA VAL A 89 -5.50 -28.31 -6.44
C VAL A 89 -4.81 -27.51 -7.56
N GLY A 90 -3.51 -27.32 -7.47
CA GLY A 90 -2.70 -26.64 -8.51
C GLY A 90 -1.31 -26.22 -8.01
N PRO A 91 -0.35 -25.93 -8.90
CA PRO A 91 0.94 -25.36 -8.51
C PRO A 91 0.74 -23.92 -8.00
N PRO A 92 1.07 -23.61 -6.73
CA PRO A 92 0.81 -22.27 -6.19
C PRO A 92 1.87 -21.26 -6.64
N VAL A 93 1.43 -20.04 -7.01
CA VAL A 93 2.29 -18.90 -7.38
C VAL A 93 3.13 -18.40 -6.19
N SER A 94 2.58 -18.43 -4.98
CA SER A 94 3.29 -18.24 -3.70
C SER A 94 2.41 -18.74 -2.56
N ARG A 95 2.98 -19.49 -1.62
CA ARG A 95 2.24 -20.13 -0.52
C ARG A 95 2.08 -19.24 0.69
N THR A 96 2.97 -18.28 0.90
CA THR A 96 3.02 -17.45 2.12
C THR A 96 3.19 -15.97 1.79
N LEU A 97 2.81 -15.08 2.72
CA LEU A 97 3.01 -13.64 2.54
C LEU A 97 4.51 -13.30 2.43
N LYS A 98 5.40 -14.04 3.11
CA LYS A 98 6.85 -13.93 2.94
C LYS A 98 7.26 -14.13 1.49
N GLU A 99 6.83 -15.22 0.85
CA GLU A 99 7.16 -15.50 -0.55
C GLU A 99 6.64 -14.41 -1.50
N ILE A 100 5.43 -13.90 -1.25
CA ILE A 100 4.86 -12.76 -2.00
C ILE A 100 5.75 -11.53 -1.86
N LEU A 101 6.16 -11.17 -0.64
CA LEU A 101 7.02 -10.02 -0.36
C LEU A 101 8.43 -10.17 -0.97
N GLU A 102 8.95 -11.39 -1.03
CA GLU A 102 10.27 -11.71 -1.60
C GLU A 102 10.25 -11.93 -3.12
N SER A 103 9.06 -12.02 -3.74
CA SER A 103 8.93 -12.27 -5.17
C SER A 103 9.51 -11.11 -6.02
N PRO A 104 10.36 -11.41 -7.02
CA PRO A 104 10.86 -10.40 -7.96
C PRO A 104 9.83 -9.96 -9.00
N VAL A 105 8.67 -10.63 -9.08
CA VAL A 105 7.66 -10.39 -10.12
C VAL A 105 6.45 -9.63 -9.56
N ILE A 106 6.00 -9.98 -8.35
CA ILE A 106 4.83 -9.34 -7.73
C ILE A 106 5.21 -7.93 -7.29
N ARG A 107 4.50 -6.91 -7.79
CA ARG A 107 4.78 -5.49 -7.53
C ARG A 107 4.23 -5.05 -6.17
N LYS A 108 5.10 -4.43 -5.37
CA LYS A 108 4.75 -3.80 -4.08
C LYS A 108 4.98 -2.31 -4.17
N VAL A 109 4.03 -1.52 -3.68
CA VAL A 109 4.14 -0.08 -3.61
C VAL A 109 4.21 0.33 -2.15
N LEU A 110 5.27 1.07 -1.79
CA LEU A 110 5.47 1.63 -0.45
C LEU A 110 5.87 3.10 -0.57
N PHE A 111 5.70 3.87 0.49
CA PHE A 111 6.22 5.22 0.59
C PHE A 111 7.44 5.22 1.50
N ASP A 112 8.60 5.69 1.02
CA ASP A 112 9.84 5.74 1.79
C ASP A 112 10.24 4.40 2.44
N VAL A 113 10.47 3.38 1.61
CA VAL A 113 10.57 1.95 2.01
C VAL A 113 11.74 1.61 2.93
N ARG A 114 12.63 2.56 3.25
CA ARG A 114 13.90 2.29 3.94
C ARG A 114 13.70 1.62 5.30
N ASN A 115 12.82 2.18 6.12
CA ASN A 115 12.58 1.69 7.48
C ASN A 115 11.74 0.40 7.47
N ASP A 116 10.74 0.32 6.60
CA ASP A 116 9.91 -0.87 6.40
C ASP A 116 10.75 -2.07 5.97
N SER A 117 11.62 -1.88 4.97
CA SER A 117 12.51 -2.92 4.47
C SER A 117 13.51 -3.38 5.54
N ASP A 118 14.11 -2.45 6.28
CA ASP A 118 15.05 -2.77 7.36
C ASP A 118 14.36 -3.53 8.51
N ALA A 119 13.12 -3.16 8.84
CA ALA A 119 12.31 -3.85 9.84
C ALA A 119 11.93 -5.27 9.38
N LEU A 120 11.43 -5.41 8.15
CA LEU A 120 11.07 -6.70 7.55
C LEU A 120 12.27 -7.67 7.51
N TYR A 121 13.43 -7.17 7.12
CA TYR A 121 14.65 -7.97 7.05
C TYR A 121 15.16 -8.35 8.44
N SER A 122 15.30 -7.37 9.34
CA SER A 122 15.96 -7.61 10.63
C SER A 122 15.11 -8.43 11.59
N HIS A 123 13.78 -8.26 11.59
CA HIS A 123 12.89 -8.96 12.53
C HIS A 123 12.35 -10.29 11.99
N PHE A 124 12.18 -10.40 10.66
CA PHE A 124 11.49 -11.54 10.04
C PHE A 124 12.31 -12.20 8.92
N GLY A 125 13.52 -11.72 8.64
CA GLY A 125 14.37 -12.25 7.58
C GLY A 125 13.79 -12.09 6.18
N ILE A 126 12.88 -11.13 5.96
CA ILE A 126 12.16 -10.92 4.70
C ILE A 126 12.97 -10.01 3.78
N LYS A 127 13.40 -10.54 2.63
CA LYS A 127 14.13 -9.78 1.61
C LYS A 127 13.16 -9.18 0.61
N LEU A 128 12.60 -8.02 0.92
CA LEU A 128 11.63 -7.34 0.07
C LEU A 128 12.18 -7.12 -1.35
N GLN A 129 11.42 -7.53 -2.38
CA GLN A 129 11.78 -7.38 -3.80
C GLN A 129 10.65 -6.75 -4.62
N CYS A 130 10.98 -6.26 -5.83
CA CYS A 130 10.03 -5.67 -6.77
C CYS A 130 9.20 -4.52 -6.14
N VAL A 131 9.91 -3.59 -5.52
CA VAL A 131 9.33 -2.42 -4.83
C VAL A 131 9.30 -1.22 -5.75
N MET A 132 8.16 -0.55 -5.78
CA MET A 132 7.97 0.80 -6.32
C MET A 132 7.86 1.77 -5.16
N ASP A 133 8.89 2.61 -4.96
CA ASP A 133 8.90 3.62 -3.91
C ASP A 133 8.21 4.91 -4.40
N LEU A 134 7.06 5.21 -3.83
CA LEU A 134 6.26 6.39 -4.20
C LEU A 134 6.98 7.71 -3.95
N GLN A 135 7.81 7.80 -2.90
CA GLN A 135 8.56 9.02 -2.60
C GLN A 135 9.61 9.29 -3.67
N LEU A 136 10.29 8.24 -4.15
CA LEU A 136 11.23 8.36 -5.27
C LEU A 136 10.52 8.71 -6.58
N MET A 137 9.35 8.10 -6.82
CA MET A 137 8.54 8.43 -8.00
C MET A 137 8.08 9.88 -7.97
N GLU A 138 7.59 10.39 -6.83
CA GLU A 138 7.17 11.78 -6.68
C GLU A 138 8.35 12.75 -6.87
N ASN A 139 9.49 12.47 -6.23
CA ASN A 139 10.68 13.33 -6.33
C ASN A 139 11.32 13.31 -7.73
N GLY A 140 11.20 12.21 -8.47
CA GLY A 140 11.76 12.05 -9.82
C GLY A 140 10.82 12.54 -10.93
N SER A 141 9.53 12.72 -10.66
CA SER A 141 8.54 13.09 -11.66
C SER A 141 8.42 14.62 -11.78
N SER A 142 8.91 15.19 -12.88
CA SER A 142 8.53 16.57 -13.28
C SER A 142 7.14 16.64 -13.97
N ILE A 143 6.36 15.54 -13.99
CA ILE A 143 5.20 15.38 -14.87
C ILE A 143 3.93 15.05 -14.08
N THR A 144 2.94 15.92 -14.30
CA THR A 144 1.59 15.95 -13.74
C THR A 144 0.72 14.77 -14.17
N SER A 145 0.30 13.94 -13.22
CA SER A 145 -1.03 13.31 -13.24
C SER A 145 -1.50 13.09 -11.81
N THR A 146 -2.24 14.08 -11.31
CA THR A 146 -2.56 14.32 -9.90
C THR A 146 -3.56 13.30 -9.31
N SER A 147 -4.25 12.52 -10.14
CA SER A 147 -5.48 11.81 -9.74
C SER A 147 -5.28 10.56 -8.87
N VAL A 148 -4.16 9.84 -9.03
CA VAL A 148 -3.86 8.62 -8.25
C VAL A 148 -3.07 8.95 -6.98
N LEU A 149 -2.12 9.90 -7.09
CA LEU A 149 -1.33 10.39 -5.97
C LEU A 149 -2.19 11.03 -4.87
N LEU A 150 -3.25 11.78 -5.25
CA LEU A 150 -4.16 12.40 -4.29
C LEU A 150 -5.02 11.40 -3.51
N LYS A 151 -5.41 10.26 -4.11
CA LYS A 151 -6.24 9.26 -3.40
C LYS A 151 -5.43 8.47 -2.37
N ILE A 152 -4.19 8.13 -2.71
CA ILE A 152 -3.31 7.34 -1.84
C ILE A 152 -2.67 8.22 -0.76
N GLN A 153 -2.23 9.44 -1.11
CA GLN A 153 -1.83 10.43 -0.09
C GLN A 153 -2.98 10.69 0.90
N VAL A 154 -4.24 10.82 0.46
CA VAL A 154 -5.36 11.05 1.38
C VAL A 154 -5.66 9.84 2.27
N LEU A 155 -5.42 8.61 1.81
CA LEU A 155 -5.64 7.39 2.60
C LEU A 155 -4.53 7.18 3.64
N ILE A 156 -3.27 7.40 3.27
CA ILE A 156 -2.13 7.37 4.19
C ILE A 156 -2.25 8.52 5.21
N TRP A 157 -2.60 9.72 4.75
CA TRP A 157 -2.68 10.94 5.58
C TRP A 157 -3.87 10.94 6.56
N THR A 158 -4.97 10.25 6.26
CA THR A 158 -6.08 10.09 7.22
C THR A 158 -5.73 9.18 8.40
N GLN A 159 -4.77 8.25 8.23
CA GLN A 159 -4.38 7.31 9.27
C GLN A 159 -3.16 7.80 10.09
N SER A 160 -2.14 8.42 9.47
CA SER A 160 -0.85 8.72 10.13
C SER A 160 -0.81 9.97 11.05
N ARG A 161 -1.93 10.66 11.31
CA ARG A 161 -2.06 11.87 12.18
C ARG A 161 -0.79 12.76 12.29
N PRO A 162 -0.31 13.37 11.20
CA PRO A 162 0.99 14.05 11.21
C PRO A 162 0.99 15.34 12.06
N GLY A 163 2.16 15.67 12.61
CA GLY A 163 2.38 16.80 13.51
C GLY A 163 2.15 18.19 12.90
N LYS A 164 2.03 19.22 13.76
CA LYS A 164 1.62 20.59 13.36
C LYS A 164 2.51 21.24 12.28
N ARG A 165 3.81 20.90 12.23
CA ARG A 165 4.78 21.46 11.27
C ARG A 165 4.65 20.81 9.89
N GLU A 166 4.46 19.49 9.86
CA GLU A 166 4.15 18.69 8.67
C GLU A 166 2.84 19.16 8.02
N ARG A 167 1.80 19.35 8.85
CA ARG A 167 0.49 19.88 8.42
C ARG A 167 0.60 21.22 7.69
N ARG A 168 1.51 22.12 8.11
CA ARG A 168 1.68 23.43 7.47
C ARG A 168 2.38 23.33 6.11
N ARG A 169 3.35 22.43 5.97
CA ARG A 169 4.06 22.21 4.70
C ARG A 169 3.15 21.59 3.64
N VAL A 170 2.39 20.56 4.04
CA VAL A 170 1.45 19.86 3.15
C VAL A 170 0.24 20.72 2.83
N LYS A 171 -0.33 21.45 3.80
CA LYS A 171 -1.42 22.40 3.52
C LYS A 171 -0.95 23.52 2.58
N GLY A 172 0.31 23.97 2.70
CA GLY A 172 0.90 24.91 1.74
C GLY A 172 1.08 24.31 0.35
N PHE A 173 1.49 23.04 0.24
CA PHE A 173 1.63 22.33 -1.03
C PHE A 173 0.27 22.08 -1.71
N LEU A 174 -0.73 21.60 -0.96
CA LEU A 174 -2.10 21.39 -1.43
C LEU A 174 -2.77 22.70 -1.85
N LEU A 175 -2.60 23.79 -1.08
CA LEU A 175 -3.18 25.09 -1.43
C LEU A 175 -2.55 25.66 -2.71
N ARG A 176 -1.24 25.50 -2.90
CA ARG A 176 -0.55 25.91 -4.14
C ARG A 176 -1.03 25.12 -5.36
N ASN A 177 -1.19 23.81 -5.23
CA ASN A 177 -1.63 22.95 -6.33
C ASN A 177 -3.14 23.06 -6.59
N TRP A 178 -3.96 23.38 -5.59
CA TRP A 178 -5.39 23.66 -5.75
C TRP A 178 -5.64 24.99 -6.46
N VAL A 179 -4.87 26.04 -6.13
CA VAL A 179 -4.93 27.34 -6.82
C VAL A 179 -4.43 27.23 -8.27
N ALA A 180 -3.37 26.44 -8.52
CA ALA A 180 -2.89 26.19 -9.87
C ALA A 180 -3.92 25.45 -10.74
N GLY A 181 -4.68 24.50 -10.16
CA GLY A 181 -5.76 23.79 -10.85
C GLY A 181 -6.98 24.67 -11.19
N LEU A 182 -7.28 25.67 -10.36
CA LEU A 182 -8.36 26.65 -10.60
C LEU A 182 -8.01 27.66 -11.71
N GLN A 183 -6.72 27.98 -11.88
CA GLN A 183 -6.25 28.89 -12.94
C GLN A 183 -6.18 28.21 -14.31
N SER A 184 -6.01 26.89 -14.38
CA SER A 184 -6.03 26.13 -15.64
C SER A 184 -7.43 25.90 -16.23
N SER A 185 -8.50 26.18 -15.48
CA SER A 185 -9.89 25.92 -15.90
C SER A 185 -10.65 27.13 -16.44
N THR A 186 -10.05 28.33 -16.52
CA THR A 186 -10.75 29.57 -16.91
C THR A 186 -10.45 30.11 -18.31
N SER A 187 -9.66 29.43 -19.15
CA SER A 187 -9.49 29.82 -20.55
C SER A 187 -10.53 29.14 -21.47
N ALA A 188 -11.72 29.74 -21.59
CA ALA A 188 -12.71 29.37 -22.61
C ALA A 188 -12.33 29.97 -23.99
N PRO A 189 -12.49 29.25 -25.11
CA PRO A 189 -12.20 29.81 -26.43
C PRO A 189 -13.36 30.71 -26.91
N SER A 190 -13.02 31.96 -27.24
CA SER A 190 -13.89 32.89 -27.97
C SER A 190 -13.93 32.49 -29.45
N THR A 191 -15.07 31.98 -29.91
CA THR A 191 -15.35 31.84 -31.35
C THR A 191 -15.97 33.14 -31.87
N LYS A 192 -15.18 33.93 -32.59
CA LYS A 192 -15.65 34.91 -33.58
C LYS A 192 -15.77 34.21 -34.92
N THR A 193 -16.97 34.16 -35.48
CA THR A 193 -17.40 34.71 -36.79
C THR A 193 -18.86 34.40 -36.97
#